data_AF-A0A6B2FW99-F1
#
_entry.id   AF-A0A6B2FW99-F1
#
_cell.length_a   1.000
_cell.length_b   1.000
_cell.length_c   1.000
_cell.angle_alpha   90.00
_cell.angle_beta   90.00
_cell.angle_gamma   90.00
#
_symmetry.space_group_name_H-M   'P 1'
#
loop_
_entity.id
_entity.type
_entity.pdbx_description
1 polymer ?
#
loop_
_entity_poly.entity_id
_entity_poly.type
_entity_poly.pdbx_seq_one_letter_code
_entity_poly.pdbx_strand_id
1 'polypeptide(L)'
;FASFHILFQMFLNIVSAIIFMIFVGSKASQLYTNTWAAEIKSSNFTKFHEKLKNQGFKSLNKIGNYDIYVIENENTARILDNEDHENTKLLLSNSEIVWAKQQALNHRFQRFEVPSDPYFKDMWYLLNTGQSSGPAGVDIDVIPVWAQNITGRGVIISVLDDGVDYTHPDIFPNYAS
;
A
#
# COMPACT_ATOMS: atom_id res chain seq x y z
N PHE A 1 -7.81 55.60 11.32
CA PHE A 1 -6.65 54.81 10.84
C PHE A 1 -6.35 53.59 11.72
N ALA A 2 -6.27 53.70 13.06
CA ALA A 2 -5.99 52.56 13.95
C ALA A 2 -7.05 51.43 13.90
N SER A 3 -8.35 51.77 13.86
CA SER A 3 -9.42 50.75 13.90
C SER A 3 -9.50 49.87 12.66
N PHE A 4 -9.13 50.39 11.48
CA PHE A 4 -9.07 49.62 10.24
C PHE A 4 -7.91 48.63 10.24
N HIS A 5 -6.76 49.02 10.82
CA HIS A 5 -5.61 48.15 10.97
C HIS A 5 -5.90 46.97 11.92
N ILE A 6 -6.61 47.22 13.03
CA ILE A 6 -6.99 46.18 14.00
C ILE A 6 -7.96 45.17 13.35
N LEU A 7 -8.97 45.64 12.62
CA LEU A 7 -9.93 44.77 11.93
C LEU A 7 -9.26 43.94 10.83
N PHE A 8 -8.30 44.52 10.09
CA PHE A 8 -7.54 43.81 9.07
C PHE A 8 -6.64 42.71 9.66
N GLN A 9 -5.99 42.97 10.80
CA GLN A 9 -5.18 41.98 11.52
C GLN A 9 -6.04 40.85 12.09
N MET A 10 -7.23 41.16 12.62
CA MET A 10 -8.18 40.13 13.10
C MET A 10 -8.64 39.23 11.95
N PHE A 11 -8.92 39.79 10.78
CA PHE A 11 -9.30 39.03 9.59
C PHE A 11 -8.17 38.10 9.11
N LEU A 12 -6.93 38.60 9.05
CA LEU A 12 -5.76 37.80 8.70
C LEU A 12 -5.54 36.62 9.66
N ASN A 13 -5.72 36.83 10.97
CA ASN A 13 -5.59 35.78 11.96
C ASN A 13 -6.67 34.69 11.82
N ILE A 14 -7.92 35.08 11.52
CA ILE A 14 -9.02 34.13 11.30
C ILE A 14 -8.79 33.31 10.03
N VAL A 15 -8.37 33.95 8.94
CA VAL A 15 -8.03 33.25 7.69
C VAL A 15 -6.84 32.31 7.89
N SER A 16 -5.81 32.75 8.63
CA SER A 16 -4.67 31.90 8.98
C SER A 16 -5.07 30.70 9.85
N ALA A 17 -5.99 30.87 10.80
CA ALA A 17 -6.49 29.79 11.66
C ALA A 17 -7.34 28.77 10.88
N ILE A 18 -8.16 29.23 9.92
CA ILE A 18 -8.95 28.36 9.05
C ILE A 18 -8.02 27.58 8.10
N ILE A 19 -7.03 28.24 7.50
CA ILE A 19 -6.01 27.57 6.67
C ILE A 19 -5.24 26.54 7.51
N PHE A 20 -4.88 26.87 8.75
CA PHE A 20 -4.20 25.95 9.67
C PHE A 20 -5.08 24.72 10.01
N MET A 21 -6.39 24.90 10.24
CA MET A 21 -7.30 23.77 10.46
C MET A 21 -7.50 22.89 9.22
N ILE A 22 -7.49 23.47 8.01
CA ILE A 22 -7.55 22.69 6.76
C ILE A 22 -6.25 21.90 6.54
N PHE A 23 -5.11 22.40 7.04
CA PHE A 23 -3.80 21.74 6.94
C PHE A 23 -3.47 20.76 8.09
N VAL A 24 -4.25 20.72 9.18
CA VAL A 24 -4.23 19.58 10.12
C VAL A 24 -5.00 18.43 9.46
N GLY A 25 -4.44 17.96 8.36
CA GLY A 25 -4.96 16.90 7.53
C GLY A 25 -5.11 15.62 8.34
N SER A 26 -6.24 14.96 8.12
CA SER A 26 -6.53 13.58 8.48
C SER A 26 -5.27 12.73 8.29
N LYS A 27 -4.66 12.25 9.38
CA LYS A 27 -3.69 11.16 9.26
C LYS A 27 -4.43 10.01 8.58
N ALA A 28 -3.88 9.49 7.48
CA ALA A 28 -4.36 8.23 6.92
C ALA A 28 -4.39 7.20 8.04
N SER A 29 -5.57 6.61 8.29
CA SER A 29 -5.71 5.62 9.36
C SER A 29 -4.90 4.38 8.97
N GLN A 30 -4.01 3.96 9.87
CA GLN A 30 -3.27 2.72 9.71
C GLN A 30 -4.28 1.57 9.82
N LEU A 31 -4.46 0.81 8.75
CA LEU A 31 -5.29 -0.40 8.78
C LEU A 31 -4.46 -1.57 9.32
N TYR A 32 -5.15 -2.51 9.97
CA TYR A 32 -4.60 -3.72 10.54
C TYR A 32 -5.33 -4.94 10.00
N THR A 33 -4.69 -6.11 10.00
CA THR A 33 -5.29 -7.37 9.55
C THR A 33 -5.72 -8.25 10.72
N ASN A 34 -6.53 -9.28 10.47
CA ASN A 34 -6.83 -10.33 11.45
C ASN A 34 -5.67 -11.31 11.69
N THR A 35 -4.43 -10.90 11.43
CA THR A 35 -3.24 -11.75 11.51
C THR A 35 -2.14 -11.12 12.36
N TRP A 36 -1.40 -11.97 13.06
CA TRP A 36 -0.26 -11.62 13.91
C TRP A 36 0.97 -12.36 13.44
N ALA A 37 2.12 -11.70 13.50
CA ALA A 37 3.40 -12.40 13.55
C ALA A 37 3.71 -12.70 15.02
N ALA A 38 4.14 -13.93 15.31
CA ALA A 38 4.48 -14.34 16.67
C ALA A 38 5.69 -15.27 16.69
N GLU A 39 6.60 -15.07 17.63
CA GLU A 39 7.67 -16.04 17.92
C GLU A 39 7.16 -17.08 18.91
N ILE A 40 7.28 -18.35 18.52
CA ILE A 40 6.70 -19.48 19.25
C ILE A 40 7.81 -20.43 19.67
N LYS A 41 7.96 -20.64 20.98
CA LYS A 41 8.88 -21.60 21.59
C LYS A 41 8.09 -22.73 22.23
N SER A 42 7.46 -23.55 21.39
CA SER A 42 6.77 -24.75 21.83
C SER A 42 7.61 -25.99 21.55
N SER A 43 7.72 -26.88 22.54
CA SER A 43 8.28 -28.23 22.34
C SER A 43 7.22 -29.23 21.85
N ASN A 44 5.93 -28.89 21.90
CA ASN A 44 4.82 -29.74 21.47
C ASN A 44 3.78 -28.93 20.69
N PHE A 45 4.07 -28.76 19.40
CA PHE A 45 3.25 -27.98 18.49
C PHE A 45 1.81 -28.51 18.38
N THR A 46 1.57 -29.81 18.42
CA THR A 46 0.21 -30.38 18.33
C THR A 46 -0.71 -29.85 19.44
N LYS A 47 -0.25 -29.93 20.69
CA LYS A 47 -1.01 -29.43 21.85
C LYS A 47 -1.18 -27.91 21.80
N PHE A 48 -0.14 -27.21 21.36
CA PHE A 48 -0.18 -25.75 21.19
C PHE A 48 -1.23 -25.33 20.14
N HIS A 49 -1.29 -26.02 18.99
CA HIS A 49 -2.27 -25.75 17.95
C HIS A 49 -3.71 -25.97 18.44
N GLU A 50 -3.96 -27.03 19.22
CA GLU A 50 -5.27 -27.25 19.84
C GLU A 50 -5.63 -26.13 20.83
N LYS A 51 -4.67 -25.69 21.64
CA LYS A 51 -4.87 -24.57 22.58
C LYS A 51 -5.25 -23.27 21.87
N LEU A 52 -4.51 -22.92 20.80
CA LEU A 52 -4.82 -21.74 19.98
C LEU A 52 -6.20 -21.85 19.33
N LYS A 53 -6.53 -23.02 18.78
CA LYS A 53 -7.84 -23.26 18.15
C LYS A 53 -8.99 -23.05 19.11
N ASN A 54 -8.85 -23.51 20.36
CA ASN A 54 -9.85 -23.29 21.40
C ASN A 54 -10.00 -21.80 21.79
N GLN A 55 -8.97 -20.99 21.55
CA GLN A 55 -8.99 -19.54 21.74
C GLN A 55 -9.47 -18.77 20.49
N GLY A 56 -9.89 -19.47 19.43
CA GLY A 56 -10.34 -18.85 18.17
C GLY A 56 -9.20 -18.47 17.21
N PHE A 57 -7.98 -18.93 17.48
CA PHE A 57 -6.82 -18.66 16.64
C PHE A 57 -6.40 -19.88 15.84
N LYS A 58 -5.84 -19.63 14.68
CA LYS A 58 -5.23 -20.64 13.83
C LYS A 58 -3.82 -20.19 13.48
N SER A 59 -2.84 -21.00 13.83
CA SER A 59 -1.50 -20.82 13.28
C SER A 59 -1.50 -21.27 11.82
N LEU A 60 -0.90 -20.45 10.97
CA LEU A 60 -0.67 -20.74 9.57
C LEU A 60 0.73 -21.36 9.41
N ASN A 61 1.61 -20.66 8.70
CA ASN A 61 2.93 -21.14 8.31
C ASN A 61 4.06 -20.46 9.09
N LYS A 62 5.19 -21.17 9.19
CA LYS A 62 6.48 -20.64 9.65
C LYS A 62 7.06 -19.68 8.62
N ILE A 63 7.64 -18.59 9.07
CA ILE A 63 8.25 -17.56 8.21
C ILE A 63 9.75 -17.82 8.09
N GLY A 64 10.16 -18.38 6.95
CA GLY A 64 11.56 -18.68 6.67
C GLY A 64 12.18 -19.65 7.68
N ASN A 65 13.46 -19.43 8.00
CA ASN A 65 14.21 -20.26 8.95
C ASN A 65 14.07 -19.81 10.42
N TYR A 66 13.20 -18.83 10.71
CA TYR A 66 12.99 -18.29 12.05
C TYR A 66 11.79 -18.95 12.71
N ASP A 67 11.79 -19.08 14.05
CA ASP A 67 10.66 -19.58 14.84
C ASP A 67 9.49 -18.59 14.95
N ILE A 68 9.25 -17.86 13.86
CA ILE A 68 8.19 -16.87 13.70
C ILE A 68 7.09 -17.50 12.86
N TYR A 69 5.86 -17.38 13.32
CA TYR A 69 4.67 -17.92 12.68
C TYR A 69 3.65 -16.83 12.44
N VAL A 70 2.83 -17.00 11.41
CA VAL A 70 1.62 -16.19 11.24
C VAL A 70 0.48 -16.87 12.01
N ILE A 71 -0.20 -16.11 12.87
CA ILE A 71 -1.40 -16.55 13.59
C ILE A 71 -2.57 -15.71 13.08
N GLU A 72 -3.66 -16.36 12.70
CA GLU A 72 -4.90 -15.74 12.24
C GLU A 72 -5.98 -15.88 13.31
N ASN A 73 -6.81 -14.84 13.49
CA ASN A 73 -8.07 -14.96 14.22
C ASN A 73 -9.22 -15.04 13.22
N GLU A 74 -9.87 -16.20 13.15
CA GLU A 74 -10.96 -16.48 12.21
C GLU A 74 -12.28 -15.80 12.62
N ASN A 75 -12.40 -15.34 13.86
CA ASN A 75 -13.61 -14.70 14.40
C ASN A 75 -13.64 -13.18 14.26
N THR A 76 -12.55 -12.57 13.78
CA THR A 76 -12.42 -11.13 13.58
C THR A 76 -12.50 -10.73 12.12
N ALA A 77 -12.95 -9.50 11.84
CA ALA A 77 -12.93 -8.96 10.48
C ALA A 77 -11.51 -8.96 9.90
N ARG A 78 -11.35 -9.30 8.63
CA ARG A 78 -10.04 -9.40 7.97
C ARG A 78 -9.22 -8.11 7.98
N ILE A 79 -9.91 -6.96 8.01
CA ILE A 79 -9.33 -5.63 8.04
C ILE A 79 -9.99 -4.87 9.18
N LEU A 80 -9.17 -4.25 10.03
CA LEU A 80 -9.58 -3.40 11.14
C LEU A 80 -8.99 -2.01 10.96
N ASP A 81 -9.72 -1.01 11.43
CA ASP A 81 -9.28 0.40 11.44
C ASP A 81 -8.40 0.75 12.64
N ASN A 82 -8.29 -0.17 13.61
CA ASN A 82 -7.52 -0.04 14.84
C ASN A 82 -6.82 -1.37 15.21
N GLU A 83 -5.78 -1.27 16.04
CA GLU A 83 -5.10 -2.45 16.58
C GLU A 83 -6.00 -3.21 17.56
N ASP A 84 -5.99 -4.54 17.47
CA ASP A 84 -6.74 -5.45 18.31
C ASP A 84 -5.89 -5.84 19.53
N HIS A 85 -5.89 -4.94 20.52
CA HIS A 85 -5.14 -5.11 21.75
C HIS A 85 -5.64 -6.30 22.59
N GLU A 86 -6.92 -6.64 22.52
CA GLU A 86 -7.48 -7.73 23.34
C GLU A 86 -7.01 -9.09 22.85
N ASN A 87 -7.06 -9.35 21.55
CA ASN A 87 -6.51 -10.58 20.98
C ASN A 87 -4.98 -10.64 21.11
N THR A 88 -4.31 -9.50 21.02
CA THR A 88 -2.86 -9.44 21.28
C THR A 88 -2.51 -9.83 22.71
N LYS A 89 -3.24 -9.32 23.72
CA LYS A 89 -3.07 -9.73 25.12
C LYS A 89 -3.40 -11.21 25.31
N LEU A 90 -4.45 -11.71 24.67
CA LEU A 90 -4.85 -13.11 24.75
C LEU A 90 -3.77 -14.04 24.21
N LEU A 91 -3.13 -13.70 23.08
CA LEU A 91 -1.99 -14.44 22.54
C LEU A 91 -0.81 -14.44 23.52
N LEU A 92 -0.45 -13.27 24.06
CA LEU A 92 0.66 -13.12 25.01
C LEU A 92 0.42 -13.80 26.37
N SER A 93 -0.82 -14.16 26.70
CA SER A 93 -1.12 -14.97 27.88
C SER A 93 -0.57 -16.40 27.77
N ASN A 94 -0.22 -16.85 26.57
CA ASN A 94 0.40 -18.14 26.32
C ASN A 94 1.91 -18.06 26.54
N SER A 95 2.44 -18.77 27.54
CA SER A 95 3.89 -18.79 27.85
C SER A 95 4.78 -19.34 26.73
N GLU A 96 4.20 -20.04 25.75
CA GLU A 96 4.90 -20.53 24.55
C GLU A 96 5.06 -19.45 23.46
N ILE A 97 4.35 -18.32 23.58
CA ILE A 97 4.46 -17.17 22.68
C ILE A 97 5.38 -16.14 23.35
N VAL A 98 6.54 -15.90 22.75
CA VAL A 98 7.55 -14.96 23.28
C VAL A 98 7.13 -13.53 23.01
N TRP A 99 6.65 -13.26 21.80
CA TRP A 99 6.07 -11.99 21.40
C TRP A 99 5.03 -12.23 20.31
N ALA A 100 4.08 -11.31 20.19
CA ALA A 100 3.10 -11.25 19.12
C ALA A 100 2.87 -9.79 18.72
N LYS A 101 2.76 -9.54 17.42
CA LYS A 101 2.43 -8.20 16.89
C LYS A 101 1.46 -8.34 15.72
N GLN A 102 0.35 -7.58 15.79
CA GLN A 102 -0.63 -7.55 14.71
C GLN A 102 -0.01 -6.98 13.45
N GLN A 103 -0.36 -7.56 12.31
CA GLN A 103 0.15 -7.09 11.03
C GLN A 103 -0.59 -5.82 10.63
N ALA A 104 0.17 -4.74 10.55
CA ALA A 104 -0.28 -3.50 9.94
C ALA A 104 -0.33 -3.68 8.42
N LEU A 105 -1.44 -3.30 7.81
CA LEU A 105 -1.58 -3.27 6.36
C LEU A 105 -0.74 -2.12 5.84
N ASN A 106 0.48 -2.44 5.41
CA ASN A 106 1.35 -1.48 4.76
C ASN A 106 0.90 -1.32 3.31
N HIS A 107 0.52 -0.09 2.94
CA HIS A 107 0.36 0.26 1.54
C HIS A 107 1.75 0.23 0.90
N ARG A 108 2.13 -0.90 0.30
CA ARG A 108 3.39 -1.01 -0.44
C ARG A 108 3.20 -0.29 -1.77
N PHE A 109 3.54 1.00 -1.79
CA PHE A 109 4.00 1.61 -3.03
C PHE A 109 5.37 1.00 -3.31
N GLN A 110 5.44 0.04 -4.23
CA GLN A 110 6.71 -0.38 -4.77
C GLN A 110 7.36 0.87 -5.38
N ARG A 111 8.60 1.18 -4.97
CA ARG A 111 9.37 2.26 -5.59
C ARG A 111 9.83 1.74 -6.93
N PHE A 112 9.12 2.13 -7.97
CA PHE A 112 9.44 1.78 -9.33
C PHE A 112 10.34 2.85 -9.95
N GLU A 113 11.21 2.44 -10.86
CA GLU A 113 11.83 3.38 -11.79
C GLU A 113 10.76 3.81 -12.79
N VAL A 114 10.36 5.07 -12.68
CA VAL A 114 9.46 5.70 -13.64
C VAL A 114 10.22 5.89 -14.96
N PRO A 115 9.60 5.61 -16.13
CA PRO A 115 10.25 5.86 -17.42
C PRO A 115 10.79 7.29 -17.52
N SER A 116 11.96 7.43 -18.14
CA SER A 116 12.68 8.71 -18.26
C SER A 116 12.09 9.68 -19.29
N ASP A 117 10.98 9.31 -19.93
CA ASP A 117 10.31 10.13 -20.93
C ASP A 117 9.79 11.44 -20.28
N PRO A 118 10.14 12.63 -20.82
CA PRO A 118 9.72 13.91 -20.25
C PRO A 118 8.21 14.11 -20.14
N TYR A 119 7.44 13.45 -20.99
CA TYR A 119 5.98 13.52 -21.07
C TYR A 119 5.29 12.36 -20.33
N PHE A 120 6.05 11.46 -19.69
CA PHE A 120 5.48 10.32 -18.97
C PHE A 120 4.42 10.72 -17.93
N LYS A 121 4.64 11.85 -17.23
CA LYS A 121 3.70 12.41 -16.25
C LYS A 121 2.30 12.68 -16.83
N ASP A 122 2.21 12.92 -18.14
CA ASP A 122 0.97 13.24 -18.84
C ASP A 122 0.28 11.97 -19.39
N MET A 123 0.96 10.82 -19.38
CA MET A 123 0.47 9.52 -19.85
C MET A 123 -0.41 8.84 -18.79
N TRP A 124 -1.56 9.45 -18.50
CA TRP A 124 -2.52 8.98 -17.49
C TRP A 124 -2.94 7.52 -17.66
N TYR A 125 -2.93 7.00 -18.89
CA TYR A 125 -3.31 5.62 -19.18
C TYR A 125 -2.27 4.60 -18.71
N LEU A 126 -1.02 5.00 -18.46
CA LEU A 126 0.06 4.14 -17.94
C LEU A 126 0.22 4.25 -16.42
N LEU A 127 0.11 5.48 -15.90
CA LEU A 127 0.16 5.78 -14.48
C LEU A 127 -0.73 7.00 -14.19
N ASN A 128 -1.88 6.76 -13.57
CA ASN A 128 -2.85 7.78 -13.21
C ASN A 128 -2.64 8.20 -11.74
N THR A 129 -1.92 9.30 -11.55
CA THR A 129 -1.73 9.93 -10.23
C THR A 129 -2.80 10.96 -9.92
N GLY A 130 -3.90 11.00 -10.68
CA GLY A 130 -4.90 12.08 -10.62
C GLY A 130 -4.42 13.37 -11.30
N GLN A 131 -3.54 13.25 -12.31
CA GLN A 131 -3.01 14.40 -13.06
C GLN A 131 -4.04 15.04 -14.00
N SER A 132 -5.15 14.35 -14.26
CA SER A 132 -6.28 14.82 -15.06
C SER A 132 -7.53 14.99 -14.18
N SER A 133 -8.69 15.22 -14.79
CA SER A 133 -9.97 15.33 -14.06
C SER A 133 -10.53 13.99 -13.57
N GLY A 134 -9.88 12.86 -13.86
CA GLY A 134 -10.32 11.51 -13.49
C GLY A 134 -9.84 11.06 -12.11
N PRO A 135 -10.47 10.03 -11.51
CA PRO A 135 -9.99 9.43 -10.27
C PRO A 135 -8.59 8.82 -10.44
N ALA A 136 -7.70 9.04 -9.46
CA ALA A 136 -6.38 8.41 -9.44
C ALA A 136 -6.47 6.87 -9.38
N GLY A 137 -5.50 6.19 -9.97
CA GLY A 137 -5.42 4.71 -10.01
C GLY A 137 -6.37 4.04 -11.02
N VAL A 138 -7.09 4.82 -11.83
CA VAL A 138 -7.85 4.28 -12.97
C VAL A 138 -6.95 4.35 -14.21
N ASP A 139 -6.07 3.36 -14.33
CA ASP A 139 -5.11 3.14 -15.43
C ASP A 139 -4.98 1.64 -15.73
N ILE A 140 -4.08 1.25 -16.63
CA ILE A 140 -3.86 -0.17 -16.99
C ILE A 140 -3.00 -0.95 -15.99
N ASP A 141 -2.51 -0.31 -14.92
CA ASP A 141 -1.61 -0.89 -13.90
C ASP A 141 -0.38 -1.61 -14.49
N VAL A 142 0.30 -0.98 -15.46
CA VAL A 142 1.45 -1.58 -16.16
C VAL A 142 2.76 -1.47 -15.37
N ILE A 143 2.86 -0.54 -14.43
CA ILE A 143 4.12 -0.26 -13.72
C ILE A 143 4.67 -1.49 -12.97
N PRO A 144 3.87 -2.28 -12.23
CA PRO A 144 4.36 -3.50 -11.59
C PRO A 144 4.85 -4.57 -12.57
N VAL A 145 4.38 -4.55 -13.82
CA VAL A 145 4.80 -5.48 -14.89
C VAL A 145 6.18 -5.08 -15.43
N TRP A 146 6.37 -3.80 -15.73
CA TRP A 146 7.66 -3.26 -16.18
C TRP A 146 8.75 -3.40 -15.12
N ALA A 147 8.41 -3.28 -13.85
CA ALA A 147 9.33 -3.52 -12.73
C ALA A 147 9.87 -4.96 -12.66
N GLN A 148 9.15 -5.90 -13.25
CA GLN A 148 9.58 -7.30 -13.40
C GLN A 148 10.36 -7.52 -14.70
N ASN A 149 10.77 -6.45 -15.38
CA ASN A 149 11.44 -6.47 -16.68
C ASN A 149 10.61 -7.15 -17.81
N ILE A 150 9.29 -7.17 -17.66
CA ILE A 150 8.36 -7.67 -18.67
C ILE A 150 7.97 -6.48 -19.56
N THR A 151 8.67 -6.30 -20.68
CA THR A 151 8.59 -5.07 -21.51
C THR A 151 7.97 -5.30 -22.89
N GLY A 152 7.59 -6.54 -23.23
CA GLY A 152 7.17 -6.91 -24.59
C GLY A 152 8.33 -7.20 -25.55
N ARG A 153 9.59 -7.14 -25.09
CA ARG A 153 10.75 -7.50 -25.90
C ARG A 153 10.62 -8.92 -26.48
N GLY A 154 10.77 -9.04 -27.80
CA GLY A 154 10.63 -10.32 -28.52
C GLY A 154 9.21 -10.63 -28.99
N VAL A 155 8.23 -9.79 -28.66
CA VAL A 155 6.87 -9.86 -29.22
C VAL A 155 6.79 -8.97 -30.46
N ILE A 156 6.29 -9.52 -31.57
CA ILE A 156 6.02 -8.77 -32.82
C ILE A 156 4.54 -8.39 -32.84
N ILE A 157 4.25 -7.11 -33.07
CA ILE A 157 2.91 -6.56 -33.17
C ILE A 157 2.69 -6.09 -34.60
N SER A 158 1.65 -6.60 -35.26
CA SER A 158 1.21 -6.11 -36.58
C SER A 158 0.08 -5.10 -36.40
N VAL A 159 0.26 -3.89 -36.94
CA VAL A 159 -0.75 -2.83 -36.93
C VAL A 159 -1.30 -2.67 -38.34
N LEU A 160 -2.59 -2.92 -38.52
CA LEU A 160 -3.29 -2.74 -39.80
C LEU A 160 -4.01 -1.37 -39.78
N ASP A 161 -3.32 -0.34 -40.27
CA ASP A 161 -3.80 1.04 -40.32
C ASP A 161 -3.37 1.72 -41.64
N ASP A 162 -3.56 3.03 -41.77
CA ASP A 162 -3.21 3.83 -42.96
C ASP A 162 -1.69 4.00 -43.19
N GLY A 163 -0.88 3.75 -42.16
CA GLY A 163 0.57 3.74 -42.22
C GLY A 163 1.21 4.11 -40.88
N VAL A 164 2.53 4.13 -40.84
CA VAL A 164 3.29 4.64 -39.69
C VAL A 164 4.50 5.42 -40.18
N ASP A 165 4.79 6.55 -39.56
CA ASP A 165 6.09 7.21 -39.71
C ASP A 165 7.15 6.40 -38.96
N TYR A 166 7.67 5.37 -39.63
CA TYR A 166 8.69 4.48 -39.08
C TYR A 166 10.03 5.19 -38.82
N THR A 167 10.21 6.44 -39.29
CA THR A 167 11.44 7.22 -39.07
C THR A 167 11.40 8.09 -37.82
N HIS A 168 10.25 8.16 -37.14
CA HIS A 168 10.10 8.92 -35.90
C HIS A 168 11.08 8.41 -34.81
N PRO A 169 11.79 9.28 -34.07
CA PRO A 169 12.81 8.86 -33.09
C PRO A 169 12.27 7.92 -32.00
N ASP A 170 11.00 8.06 -31.62
CA ASP A 170 10.36 7.20 -30.61
C ASP A 170 9.86 5.85 -31.16
N ILE A 171 9.80 5.69 -32.49
CA ILE A 171 9.27 4.49 -33.15
C ILE A 171 10.40 3.69 -33.82
N PHE A 172 11.31 4.36 -34.52
CA PHE A 172 12.39 3.75 -35.30
C PHE A 172 13.16 2.65 -34.54
N PRO A 173 13.53 2.82 -33.25
CA PRO A 173 14.25 1.78 -32.50
C PRO A 173 13.47 0.46 -32.33
N ASN A 174 12.14 0.51 -32.44
CA ASN A 174 11.22 -0.62 -32.23
C ASN A 174 10.50 -1.06 -33.52
N TYR A 175 10.83 -0.48 -34.68
CA TYR A 175 10.23 -0.85 -35.95
C TYR A 175 10.92 -2.10 -36.52
N ALA A 176 10.11 -3.09 -36.94
CA ALA A 176 10.58 -4.29 -37.62
C ALA A 176 10.11 -4.25 -39.09
N SER A 177 11.08 -4.30 -40.02
CA SER A 177 10.86 -4.30 -41.47
C SER A 177 10.71 -5.70 -42.05
#